data_AF-A0A4Q6F5I4-F1
#
_entry.id   AF-A0A4Q6F5I4-F1
#
_cell.length_a   1.000
_cell.length_b   1.000
_cell.length_c   1.000
_cell.angle_alpha   90.00
_cell.angle_beta   90.00
_cell.angle_gamma   90.00
#
_symmetry.space_group_name_H-M   'P 1'
#
loop_
_entity.id
_entity.type
_entity.pdbx_description
1 polymer ?
#
loop_
_entity_poly.entity_id
_entity_poly.type
_entity_poly.pdbx_seq_one_letter_code
_entity_poly.pdbx_strand_id
1 'polypeptide(L)'
;MTRGDALITFSRDGVLRTKELMRKSGLKASVIYGGLSPEVRRAETEKFRSGETDIVIATDAIGMGLNLPIRRVVFMETQKYNGETIVDLSHSQFLQIAGRAGRYALSNGIATGEEGVAAVIGQGDLAYLTRALSKDMNPLAVSCLVAEPLMLHIEVLSEELKTDNLVDILGAFTYRSNNDSIRRYVSPSLSEAAQCLEEYLVELKEEGECRYPPNLQQKFFLSRLPLRLNEDSHYFFFRALIRSFAKTNLHLRPRDAFEYLDRVDRVDLKTCELERGLVTAYLHLSLNEEERAHTISFRQDLDRRSEMLLSQGKGAKESDKIAWPSICEKCGRSMGKPINFKVCRACFTNSRFRDGAGEY
;
A
#
# COMPACT_ATOMS: atom_id res chain seq x y z
N MET A 1 26.43 5.70 5.67
CA MET A 1 25.26 6.58 5.51
C MET A 1 25.54 7.87 6.27
N THR A 2 25.05 9.00 5.77
CA THR A 2 25.31 10.33 6.34
C THR A 2 24.00 11.11 6.45
N ARG A 3 24.02 12.21 7.21
CA ARG A 3 22.85 13.06 7.42
C ARG A 3 22.27 13.56 6.08
N GLY A 4 20.94 13.59 5.99
CA GLY A 4 20.21 13.98 4.78
C GLY A 4 20.06 12.87 3.74
N ASP A 5 20.48 11.63 4.04
CA ASP A 5 20.23 10.47 3.19
C ASP A 5 18.78 9.98 3.32
N ALA A 6 18.19 9.61 2.20
CA ALA A 6 16.94 8.89 2.11
C ALA A 6 17.20 7.44 1.65
N LEU A 7 16.91 6.45 2.49
CA LEU A 7 17.07 5.03 2.17
C LEU A 7 15.74 4.47 1.66
N ILE A 8 15.72 3.96 0.43
CA ILE A 8 14.51 3.49 -0.25
C ILE A 8 14.44 1.96 -0.20
N THR A 9 13.36 1.44 0.38
CA THR A 9 12.98 0.03 0.43
C THR A 9 11.53 -0.10 -0.03
N PHE A 10 11.10 -1.19 -0.64
CA PHE A 10 9.74 -1.33 -1.19
C PHE A 10 8.80 -2.19 -0.33
N SER A 11 9.10 -2.33 0.97
CA SER A 11 8.23 -3.04 1.90
C SER A 11 8.23 -2.39 3.28
N ARG A 12 7.09 -2.48 3.97
CA ARG A 12 6.95 -2.07 5.38
C ARG A 12 8.00 -2.71 6.27
N ASP A 13 8.18 -4.03 6.16
CA ASP A 13 9.19 -4.76 6.93
C ASP A 13 10.61 -4.32 6.58
N GLY A 14 10.87 -4.00 5.30
CA GLY A 14 12.14 -3.41 4.85
C GLY A 14 12.43 -2.08 5.51
N VAL A 15 11.43 -1.20 5.65
CA VAL A 15 11.57 0.08 6.34
C VAL A 15 11.89 -0.11 7.81
N LEU A 16 11.10 -0.92 8.52
CA LEU A 16 11.26 -1.13 9.97
C LEU A 16 12.57 -1.85 10.32
N ARG A 17 12.98 -2.83 9.51
CA ARG A 17 14.28 -3.50 9.64
C ARG A 17 15.44 -2.52 9.40
N THR A 18 15.37 -1.72 8.34
CA THR A 18 16.43 -0.74 8.04
C THR A 18 16.50 0.32 9.15
N LYS A 19 15.37 0.71 9.74
CA LYS A 19 15.34 1.62 10.90
C LYS A 19 16.16 1.06 12.05
N GLU A 20 15.94 -0.22 12.37
CA GLU A 20 16.66 -0.90 13.44
C GLU A 20 18.15 -1.06 13.14
N LEU A 21 18.51 -1.36 11.88
CA LEU A 21 19.91 -1.41 11.44
C LEU A 21 20.62 -0.07 11.60
N MET A 22 19.94 1.04 11.26
CA MET A 22 20.49 2.39 11.39
C MET A 22 20.58 2.82 12.87
N ARG A 23 19.60 2.43 13.70
CA ARG A 23 19.65 2.64 15.15
C ARG A 23 20.87 1.97 15.79
N LYS A 24 21.17 0.72 15.42
CA LYS A 24 22.40 0.01 15.87
C LYS A 24 23.69 0.71 15.41
N SER A 25 23.62 1.44 14.30
CA SER A 25 24.74 2.22 13.77
C SER A 25 24.85 3.63 14.38
N GLY A 26 23.99 3.97 15.35
CA GLY A 26 23.98 5.27 16.03
C GLY A 26 23.22 6.39 15.29
N LEU A 27 22.55 6.09 14.17
CA LEU A 27 21.78 7.07 13.40
C LEU A 27 20.31 7.04 13.77
N LYS A 28 19.69 8.21 13.93
CA LYS A 28 18.24 8.35 14.12
C LYS A 28 17.55 8.43 12.76
N ALA A 29 16.48 7.68 12.59
CA ALA A 29 15.78 7.57 11.32
C ALA A 29 14.28 7.83 11.44
N SER A 30 13.76 8.74 10.61
CA SER A 30 12.32 8.85 10.35
C SER A 30 11.87 7.77 9.38
N VAL A 31 10.63 7.30 9.49
CA VAL A 31 10.09 6.28 8.58
C VAL A 31 8.86 6.75 7.80
N ILE A 32 8.80 6.39 6.52
CA ILE A 32 7.69 6.77 5.63
C ILE A 32 7.28 5.59 4.73
N TYR A 33 6.12 5.01 4.96
CA TYR A 33 5.57 3.99 4.08
C TYR A 33 4.05 4.16 3.93
N GLY A 34 3.46 3.56 2.89
CA GLY A 34 2.04 3.77 2.55
C GLY A 34 1.04 3.34 3.63
N GLY A 35 1.45 2.45 4.54
CA GLY A 35 0.68 2.04 5.70
C GLY A 35 0.58 3.09 6.82
N LEU A 36 1.31 4.21 6.75
CA LEU A 36 1.23 5.28 7.76
C LEU A 36 0.12 6.29 7.45
N SER A 37 -0.52 6.79 8.50
CA SER A 37 -1.57 7.80 8.35
C SER A 37 -0.97 9.13 7.88
N PRO A 38 -1.76 10.00 7.25
CA PRO A 38 -1.30 11.35 6.90
C PRO A 38 -0.72 12.10 8.10
N GLU A 39 -1.33 11.95 9.28
CA GLU A 39 -0.91 12.56 10.54
C GLU A 39 0.47 12.05 10.97
N VAL A 40 0.66 10.72 11.02
CA VAL A 40 1.96 10.12 11.40
C VAL A 40 3.05 10.43 10.37
N ARG A 41 2.72 10.44 9.07
CA ARG A 41 3.66 10.85 8.01
C ARG A 41 4.10 12.30 8.16
N ARG A 42 3.18 13.20 8.54
CA ARG A 42 3.52 14.60 8.84
C ARG A 42 4.45 14.71 10.04
N ALA A 43 4.18 13.98 11.13
CA ALA A 43 5.05 13.97 12.30
C ALA A 43 6.47 13.45 11.98
N GLU A 44 6.59 12.33 11.27
CA GLU A 44 7.90 11.77 10.88
C GLU A 44 8.66 12.67 9.89
N THR A 45 7.92 13.35 8.99
CA THR A 45 8.48 14.36 8.08
C THR A 45 9.02 15.56 8.85
N GLU A 46 8.29 16.02 9.88
CA GLU A 46 8.73 17.14 10.70
C GLU A 46 10.01 16.81 11.46
N LYS A 47 10.10 15.61 12.06
CA LYS A 47 11.31 15.13 12.75
C LYS A 47 12.53 15.14 11.83
N PHE A 48 12.36 14.76 10.57
CA PHE A 48 13.44 14.80 9.59
C PHE A 48 13.79 16.24 9.17
N ARG A 49 12.78 17.08 8.95
CA ARG A 49 12.96 18.47 8.54
C ARG A 49 13.61 19.33 9.62
N SER A 50 13.23 19.14 10.89
CA SER A 50 13.82 19.81 12.05
C SER A 50 15.23 19.29 12.38
N GLY A 51 15.60 18.15 11.81
CA GLY A 51 16.89 17.51 12.06
C GLY A 51 16.95 16.71 13.36
N GLU A 52 15.79 16.40 13.97
CA GLU A 52 15.68 15.43 15.09
C GLU A 52 16.12 14.03 14.65
N THR A 53 15.88 13.68 13.39
CA THR A 53 16.41 12.48 12.73
C THR A 53 17.46 12.83 11.69
N ASP A 54 18.46 11.95 11.55
CA ASP A 54 19.60 12.15 10.65
C ASP A 54 19.25 11.75 9.21
N ILE A 55 18.42 10.72 9.07
CA ILE A 55 18.07 10.08 7.80
C ILE A 55 16.58 9.79 7.74
N VAL A 56 16.08 9.54 6.54
CA VAL A 56 14.72 9.05 6.30
C VAL A 56 14.76 7.70 5.62
N ILE A 57 13.91 6.77 6.05
CA ILE A 57 13.78 5.45 5.44
C ILE A 57 12.37 5.32 4.91
N ALA A 58 12.22 5.05 3.62
CA ALA A 58 10.93 5.15 2.98
C ALA A 58 10.65 4.10 1.91
N THR A 59 9.37 3.94 1.58
CA THR A 59 8.92 3.29 0.34
C THR A 59 8.72 4.29 -0.79
N ASP A 60 8.22 3.82 -1.93
CA ASP A 60 7.76 4.64 -3.06
C ASP A 60 6.74 5.72 -2.65
N ALA A 61 6.14 5.63 -1.46
CA ALA A 61 5.33 6.69 -0.84
C ALA A 61 6.05 8.04 -0.73
N ILE A 62 7.39 8.08 -0.71
CA ILE A 62 8.17 9.33 -0.71
C ILE A 62 8.07 10.10 -2.04
N GLY A 63 7.71 9.39 -3.11
CA GLY A 63 7.63 9.94 -4.46
C GLY A 63 6.56 11.00 -4.63
N MET A 64 5.59 11.12 -3.71
CA MET A 64 4.46 12.05 -3.78
C MET A 64 4.06 12.61 -2.41
N GLY A 65 3.56 13.85 -2.39
CA GLY A 65 2.79 14.38 -1.26
C GLY A 65 3.59 14.82 -0.02
N LEU A 66 4.92 14.74 -0.01
CA LEU A 66 5.77 15.23 1.09
C LEU A 66 6.89 16.13 0.57
N ASN A 67 7.19 17.20 1.31
CA ASN A 67 8.32 18.09 1.04
C ASN A 67 9.43 17.80 2.06
N LEU A 68 10.43 17.03 1.64
CA LEU A 68 11.54 16.59 2.48
C LEU A 68 12.85 17.20 1.96
N PRO A 69 13.69 17.77 2.84
CA PRO A 69 15.02 18.23 2.47
C PRO A 69 15.97 17.04 2.31
N ILE A 70 15.92 16.37 1.17
CA ILE A 70 16.75 15.18 0.91
C ILE A 70 17.99 15.59 0.12
N ARG A 71 19.16 15.24 0.65
CA ARG A 71 20.45 15.48 -0.01
C ARG A 71 20.77 14.38 -1.02
N ARG A 72 20.64 13.12 -0.58
CA ARG A 72 20.92 11.93 -1.41
C ARG A 72 19.84 10.87 -1.23
N VAL A 73 19.41 10.28 -2.34
CA VAL A 73 18.54 9.10 -2.34
C VAL A 73 19.39 7.85 -2.56
N VAL A 74 19.21 6.83 -1.73
CA VAL A 74 19.92 5.55 -1.81
C VAL A 74 18.90 4.43 -1.94
N PHE A 75 18.88 3.76 -3.08
CA PHE A 75 18.06 2.59 -3.32
C PHE A 75 18.70 1.36 -2.67
N MET A 76 18.02 0.81 -1.65
CA MET A 76 18.45 -0.41 -0.96
C MET A 76 18.17 -1.66 -1.82
N GLU A 77 17.21 -1.57 -2.73
CA GLU A 77 16.77 -2.58 -3.69
C GLU A 77 16.23 -1.89 -4.95
N THR A 78 16.15 -2.60 -6.07
CA THR A 78 15.63 -2.10 -7.37
C THR A 78 14.40 -2.87 -7.87
N GLN A 79 13.88 -3.75 -7.02
CA GLN A 79 12.72 -4.59 -7.31
C GLN A 79 11.65 -4.37 -6.26
N LYS A 80 10.38 -4.45 -6.66
CA LYS A 80 9.24 -4.34 -5.75
C LYS A 80 8.17 -5.38 -6.05
N TYR A 81 7.35 -5.67 -5.05
CA TYR A 81 6.15 -6.46 -5.24
C TYR A 81 5.03 -5.57 -5.79
N ASN A 82 4.43 -5.96 -6.92
CA ASN A 82 3.34 -5.19 -7.54
C ASN A 82 1.92 -5.66 -7.13
N GLY A 83 1.81 -6.61 -6.20
CA GLY A 83 0.56 -7.26 -5.85
C GLY A 83 0.48 -8.72 -6.32
N GLU A 84 1.26 -9.09 -7.33
CA GLU A 84 1.27 -10.44 -7.93
C GLU A 84 2.68 -11.05 -7.93
N THR A 85 3.67 -10.28 -8.38
CA THR A 85 5.05 -10.74 -8.56
C THR A 85 6.05 -9.66 -8.18
N ILE A 86 7.31 -10.09 -8.03
CA ILE A 86 8.43 -9.16 -7.84
C ILE A 86 8.86 -8.68 -9.23
N VAL A 87 8.79 -7.37 -9.45
CA VAL A 87 9.12 -6.71 -10.72
C VAL A 87 10.20 -5.65 -10.50
N ASP A 88 10.99 -5.39 -11.54
CA ASP A 88 11.93 -4.26 -11.55
C ASP A 88 11.15 -2.93 -11.52
N LEU A 89 11.68 -1.90 -10.83
CA LEU A 89 11.03 -0.57 -10.75
C LEU A 89 10.87 0.05 -12.13
N SER A 90 9.69 0.55 -12.50
CA SER A 90 9.57 1.24 -13.79
C SER A 90 10.47 2.48 -13.87
N HIS A 91 10.86 2.86 -15.08
CA HIS A 91 11.68 4.06 -15.32
C HIS A 91 11.05 5.31 -14.69
N SER A 92 9.74 5.50 -14.83
CA SER A 92 9.02 6.62 -14.21
C SER A 92 9.02 6.57 -12.68
N GLN A 93 8.86 5.38 -12.08
CA GLN A 93 8.93 5.22 -10.62
C GLN A 93 10.32 5.56 -10.10
N PHE A 94 11.36 5.12 -10.81
CA PHE A 94 12.74 5.42 -10.47
C PHE A 94 12.99 6.94 -10.48
N LEU A 95 12.64 7.62 -11.58
CA LEU A 95 12.80 9.08 -11.71
C LEU A 95 11.99 9.85 -10.65
N GLN A 96 10.76 9.41 -10.37
CA GLN A 96 9.90 10.06 -9.37
C GLN A 96 10.51 10.03 -7.96
N ILE A 97 11.19 8.94 -7.61
CA ILE A 97 11.85 8.79 -6.31
C ILE A 97 13.22 9.49 -6.33
N ALA A 98 14.05 9.26 -7.35
CA ALA A 98 15.38 9.85 -7.48
C ALA A 98 15.33 11.39 -7.52
N GLY A 99 14.34 11.97 -8.22
CA GLY A 99 14.09 13.41 -8.29
C GLY A 99 13.66 14.07 -6.97
N ARG A 100 13.55 13.30 -5.88
CA ARG A 100 13.40 13.84 -4.52
C ARG A 100 14.73 14.29 -3.91
N ALA A 101 15.87 13.82 -4.43
CA ALA A 101 17.20 14.32 -4.06
C ALA A 101 17.40 15.78 -4.49
N GLY A 102 18.32 16.50 -3.84
CA GLY A 102 18.66 17.89 -4.17
C GLY A 102 17.69 18.93 -3.60
N ARG A 103 16.72 18.52 -2.77
CA ARG A 103 15.80 19.45 -2.08
C ARG A 103 16.35 20.01 -0.77
N TYR A 104 17.57 19.63 -0.40
CA TYR A 104 18.23 20.01 0.84
C TYR A 104 18.46 21.54 0.95
N ALA A 105 18.76 22.21 -0.17
CA ALA A 105 19.06 23.64 -0.21
C ALA A 105 17.84 24.56 0.11
N LEU A 106 16.61 24.04 0.11
CA LEU A 106 15.41 24.84 0.39
C LEU A 106 15.09 25.01 1.89
N SER A 107 15.63 24.17 2.78
CA SER A 107 15.25 24.21 4.21
C SER A 107 16.11 25.12 5.08
N ASN A 108 17.32 25.49 4.63
CA ASN A 108 18.30 26.18 5.48
C ASN A 108 18.61 27.62 5.03
N GLY A 109 17.83 28.19 4.09
CA GLY A 109 18.02 29.57 3.63
C GLY A 109 19.30 29.82 2.81
N ILE A 110 20.07 28.79 2.51
CA ILE A 110 21.28 28.85 1.68
C ILE A 110 21.01 28.03 0.41
N ALA A 111 20.78 28.73 -0.69
CA ALA A 111 20.76 28.14 -2.02
C ALA A 111 22.20 27.82 -2.44
N THR A 112 22.78 26.75 -1.89
CA THR A 112 23.90 26.10 -2.57
C THR A 112 23.30 25.32 -3.74
N GLY A 113 23.78 25.55 -4.96
CA GLY A 113 23.34 24.84 -6.17
C GLY A 113 23.76 23.36 -6.16
N GLU A 114 23.44 22.63 -5.09
CA GLU A 114 23.86 21.25 -4.89
C GLU A 114 23.07 20.29 -5.77
N GLU A 115 23.80 19.58 -6.62
CA GLU A 115 23.31 18.47 -7.42
C GLU A 115 22.69 17.39 -6.50
N GLY A 116 21.47 16.96 -6.80
CA GLY A 116 20.84 15.84 -6.11
C GLY A 116 21.52 14.53 -6.49
N VAL A 117 21.98 13.76 -5.50
CA VAL A 117 22.64 12.47 -5.75
C VAL A 117 21.65 11.32 -5.59
N ALA A 118 21.63 10.40 -6.57
CA ALA A 118 20.95 9.12 -6.46
C ALA A 118 21.99 7.98 -6.52
N ALA A 119 21.87 7.01 -5.62
CA ALA A 119 22.79 5.88 -5.50
C ALA A 119 22.04 4.55 -5.31
N VAL A 120 22.70 3.44 -5.59
CA VAL A 120 22.23 2.07 -5.36
C VAL A 120 23.23 1.33 -4.48
N ILE A 121 22.77 0.37 -3.68
CA ILE A 121 23.68 -0.47 -2.87
C ILE A 121 24.39 -1.54 -3.71
N GLY A 122 23.67 -2.22 -4.60
CA GLY A 122 24.26 -3.26 -5.44
C GLY A 122 24.95 -2.67 -6.67
N GLN A 123 26.21 -3.04 -6.93
CA GLN A 123 26.90 -2.61 -8.16
C GLN A 123 26.17 -3.06 -9.43
N GLY A 124 25.51 -4.23 -9.39
CA GLY A 124 24.69 -4.75 -10.49
C GLY A 124 23.41 -3.95 -10.76
N ASP A 125 22.99 -3.13 -9.81
CA ASP A 125 21.85 -2.23 -9.94
C ASP A 125 22.23 -0.91 -10.64
N LEU A 126 23.52 -0.59 -10.72
CA LEU A 126 23.99 0.66 -11.31
C LEU A 126 23.69 0.72 -12.81
N ALA A 127 23.86 -0.40 -13.52
CA ALA A 127 23.49 -0.50 -14.94
C ALA A 127 21.99 -0.25 -15.16
N TYR A 128 21.15 -0.62 -14.20
CA TYR A 128 19.71 -0.34 -14.24
C TYR A 128 19.44 1.16 -14.07
N LEU A 129 20.08 1.78 -13.07
CA LEU A 129 20.00 3.21 -12.80
C LEU A 129 20.47 4.04 -14.00
N THR A 130 21.63 3.73 -14.58
CA THR A 130 22.18 4.46 -15.73
C THR A 130 21.26 4.34 -16.94
N ARG A 131 20.72 3.13 -17.20
CA ARG A 131 19.77 2.92 -18.29
C ARG A 131 18.45 3.67 -18.07
N ALA A 132 17.99 3.72 -16.83
CA ALA A 132 16.81 4.51 -16.48
C ALA A 132 17.10 5.98 -16.76
N LEU A 133 18.19 6.57 -16.25
CA LEU A 133 18.48 7.99 -16.48
C LEU A 133 18.77 8.36 -17.94
N SER A 134 19.24 7.41 -18.77
CA SER A 134 19.62 7.67 -20.16
C SER A 134 18.46 7.59 -21.18
N LYS A 135 17.28 7.11 -20.77
CA LYS A 135 16.13 6.98 -21.67
C LYS A 135 15.16 8.13 -21.46
N ASP A 136 14.69 8.70 -22.56
CA ASP A 136 13.52 9.58 -22.51
C ASP A 136 12.29 8.79 -22.06
N MET A 137 11.43 9.44 -21.27
CA MET A 137 10.14 8.87 -20.92
C MET A 137 9.31 8.72 -22.19
N ASN A 138 8.96 7.48 -22.53
CA ASN A 138 7.98 7.25 -23.58
C ASN A 138 6.68 7.97 -23.21
N PRO A 139 6.07 8.74 -24.14
CA PRO A 139 4.77 9.32 -23.89
C PRO A 139 3.77 8.21 -23.56
N LEU A 140 2.92 8.47 -22.56
CA LEU A 140 1.83 7.55 -22.25
C LEU A 140 0.91 7.47 -23.48
N ALA A 141 0.75 6.27 -24.02
CA ALA A 141 -0.20 6.06 -25.11
C ALA A 141 -1.61 6.30 -24.57
N VAL A 142 -2.21 7.45 -24.88
CA VAL A 142 -3.60 7.80 -24.53
C VAL A 142 -4.59 7.10 -25.48
N SER A 143 -4.22 5.92 -25.99
CA SER A 143 -5.01 5.18 -26.96
C SER A 143 -6.32 4.64 -26.40
N CYS A 144 -6.54 4.77 -25.08
CA CYS A 144 -7.76 4.33 -24.44
C CYS A 144 -8.04 5.08 -23.13
N LEU A 145 -9.26 5.61 -22.98
CA LEU A 145 -9.71 6.18 -21.70
C LEU A 145 -10.12 5.03 -20.78
N VAL A 146 -9.66 5.04 -19.52
CA VAL A 146 -10.07 4.05 -18.53
C VAL A 146 -11.31 4.54 -17.79
N ALA A 147 -12.38 3.74 -17.78
CA ALA A 147 -13.61 4.06 -17.08
C ALA A 147 -13.89 3.02 -15.98
N GLU A 148 -14.06 3.49 -14.74
CA GLU A 148 -14.59 2.69 -13.64
C GLU A 148 -16.12 2.68 -13.63
N PRO A 149 -16.75 1.65 -13.04
CA PRO A 149 -18.20 1.62 -12.87
C PRO A 149 -18.65 2.74 -11.92
N LEU A 150 -19.71 3.44 -12.32
CA LEU A 150 -20.46 4.40 -11.51
C LEU A 150 -21.83 3.82 -11.21
N MET A 151 -22.52 4.34 -10.20
CA MET A 151 -23.85 3.83 -9.81
C MET A 151 -24.82 3.82 -11.01
N LEU A 152 -24.81 4.86 -11.85
CA LEU A 152 -25.62 4.93 -13.06
C LEU A 152 -25.35 3.74 -14.02
N HIS A 153 -24.09 3.33 -14.20
CA HIS A 153 -23.76 2.17 -15.04
C HIS A 153 -24.32 0.88 -14.45
N ILE A 154 -24.23 0.75 -13.13
CA ILE A 154 -24.71 -0.42 -12.39
C ILE A 154 -26.24 -0.53 -12.48
N GLU A 155 -26.97 0.59 -12.37
CA GLU A 155 -28.43 0.63 -12.50
C GLU A 155 -28.89 0.24 -13.91
N VAL A 156 -28.30 0.86 -14.95
CA VAL A 156 -28.64 0.56 -16.35
C VAL A 156 -28.39 -0.92 -16.68
N LEU A 157 -27.24 -1.46 -16.28
CA LEU A 157 -26.90 -2.86 -16.53
C LEU A 157 -27.79 -3.82 -15.72
N SER A 158 -28.17 -3.45 -14.50
CA SER A 158 -29.11 -4.25 -13.69
C SER A 158 -30.48 -4.35 -14.37
N GLU A 159 -30.99 -3.24 -14.92
CA GLU A 159 -32.25 -3.21 -15.67
C GLU A 159 -32.17 -4.05 -16.95
N GLU A 160 -31.06 -3.94 -17.69
CA GLU A 160 -30.84 -4.68 -18.95
C GLU A 160 -30.71 -6.20 -18.70
N LEU A 161 -29.92 -6.60 -17.70
CA LEU A 161 -29.67 -7.99 -17.36
C LEU A 161 -30.77 -8.62 -16.50
N LYS A 162 -31.67 -7.80 -15.93
CA LYS A 162 -32.73 -8.21 -14.98
C LYS A 162 -32.17 -8.98 -13.78
N THR A 163 -31.05 -8.54 -13.25
CA THR A 163 -30.37 -9.13 -12.09
C THR A 163 -29.97 -8.05 -11.09
N ASP A 164 -30.01 -8.38 -9.80
CA ASP A 164 -29.46 -7.57 -8.72
C ASP A 164 -28.09 -8.10 -8.23
N ASN A 165 -27.55 -9.12 -8.89
CA ASN A 165 -26.26 -9.71 -8.58
C ASN A 165 -25.13 -8.79 -9.07
N LEU A 166 -24.36 -8.25 -8.13
CA LEU A 166 -23.32 -7.28 -8.43
C LEU A 166 -22.14 -7.89 -9.21
N VAL A 167 -21.85 -9.19 -9.02
CA VAL A 167 -20.78 -9.89 -9.75
C VAL A 167 -21.13 -9.98 -11.23
N ASP A 168 -22.36 -10.36 -11.55
CA ASP A 168 -22.84 -10.45 -12.94
C ASP A 168 -22.82 -9.08 -13.63
N ILE A 169 -23.30 -8.04 -12.93
CA ILE A 169 -23.33 -6.66 -13.45
C ILE A 169 -21.92 -6.13 -13.69
N LEU A 170 -20.98 -6.33 -12.76
CA LEU A 170 -19.59 -5.91 -12.94
C LEU A 170 -18.90 -6.69 -14.06
N GLY A 171 -19.20 -7.98 -14.19
CA GLY A 171 -18.76 -8.80 -15.32
C GLY A 171 -19.22 -8.22 -16.65
N ALA A 172 -20.50 -7.89 -16.77
CA ALA A 172 -21.06 -7.24 -17.95
C ALA A 172 -20.46 -5.85 -18.22
N PHE A 173 -20.16 -5.06 -17.18
CA PHE A 173 -19.48 -3.77 -17.35
C PHE A 173 -18.08 -3.94 -17.97
N THR A 174 -17.36 -5.01 -17.66
CA THR A 174 -16.05 -5.28 -18.27
C THR A 174 -16.12 -5.91 -19.66
N TYR A 175 -17.31 -6.38 -20.08
CA TYR A 175 -17.49 -7.00 -21.37
C TYR A 175 -17.14 -6.02 -22.50
N ARG A 176 -16.23 -6.45 -23.37
CA ARG A 176 -15.62 -5.58 -24.38
C ARG A 176 -16.37 -5.70 -25.71
N SER A 177 -16.97 -4.59 -26.16
CA SER A 177 -17.36 -4.42 -27.56
C SER A 177 -16.13 -4.02 -28.38
N ASN A 178 -15.97 -4.57 -29.59
CA ASN A 178 -14.78 -4.39 -30.44
C ASN A 178 -14.52 -2.94 -30.90
N ASN A 179 -15.46 -2.02 -30.69
CA ASN A 179 -15.39 -0.62 -31.14
C ASN A 179 -15.07 0.40 -30.03
N ASP A 180 -14.74 -0.04 -28.81
CA ASP A 180 -14.65 0.91 -27.71
C ASP A 180 -13.28 1.60 -27.59
N SER A 181 -13.30 2.93 -27.74
CA SER A 181 -12.17 3.81 -27.37
C SER A 181 -11.99 3.92 -25.86
N ILE A 182 -12.91 3.32 -25.09
CA ILE A 182 -12.95 3.34 -23.62
C ILE A 182 -12.71 1.92 -23.09
N ARG A 183 -11.68 1.76 -22.26
CA ARG A 183 -11.38 0.55 -21.51
C ARG A 183 -12.14 0.61 -20.21
N ARG A 184 -13.24 -0.13 -20.13
CA ARG A 184 -13.93 -0.38 -18.87
C ARG A 184 -13.05 -1.23 -17.97
N TYR A 185 -12.92 -0.79 -16.72
CA TYR A 185 -12.05 -1.41 -15.74
C TYR A 185 -12.79 -1.52 -14.41
N VAL A 186 -12.73 -2.71 -13.82
CA VAL A 186 -13.19 -2.97 -12.45
C VAL A 186 -11.94 -3.29 -11.65
N SER A 187 -11.73 -2.56 -10.56
CA SER A 187 -10.61 -2.83 -9.67
C SER A 187 -10.75 -4.20 -9.00
N PRO A 188 -9.64 -4.96 -8.81
CA PRO A 188 -9.68 -6.26 -8.14
C PRO A 188 -10.36 -6.21 -6.77
N SER A 189 -10.12 -5.14 -5.99
CA SER A 189 -10.73 -4.95 -4.68
C SER A 189 -12.25 -4.81 -4.74
N LEU A 190 -12.79 -4.10 -5.74
CA LEU A 190 -14.24 -4.01 -5.94
C LEU A 190 -14.82 -5.36 -6.34
N SER A 191 -14.15 -6.09 -7.23
CA SER A 191 -14.58 -7.43 -7.66
C SER A 191 -14.59 -8.41 -6.49
N GLU A 192 -13.52 -8.44 -5.69
CA GLU A 192 -13.38 -9.30 -4.51
C GLU A 192 -14.47 -8.98 -3.47
N ALA A 193 -14.72 -7.69 -3.21
CA ALA A 193 -15.75 -7.28 -2.27
C ALA A 193 -17.17 -7.55 -2.77
N ALA A 194 -17.44 -7.42 -4.07
CA ALA A 194 -18.72 -7.81 -4.65
C ALA A 194 -18.96 -9.32 -4.56
N GLN A 195 -17.94 -10.13 -4.86
CA GLN A 195 -18.00 -11.58 -4.75
C GLN A 195 -18.27 -12.01 -3.30
N CYS A 196 -17.45 -11.55 -2.35
CA CYS A 196 -17.61 -11.84 -0.93
C CYS A 196 -19.00 -11.43 -0.42
N LEU A 197 -19.52 -10.29 -0.88
CA LEU A 197 -20.85 -9.82 -0.50
C LEU A 197 -21.96 -10.74 -1.00
N GLU A 198 -21.95 -11.10 -2.30
CA GLU A 198 -23.01 -11.95 -2.87
C GLU A 198 -22.97 -13.37 -2.30
N GLU A 199 -21.78 -13.95 -2.14
CA GLU A 199 -21.59 -15.27 -1.49
C GLU A 199 -22.15 -15.26 -0.07
N TYR A 200 -21.82 -14.24 0.74
CA TYR A 200 -22.29 -14.18 2.12
C TYR A 200 -23.80 -13.88 2.23
N LEU A 201 -24.39 -13.15 1.28
CA LEU A 201 -25.83 -12.96 1.22
C LEU A 201 -26.58 -14.27 0.93
N VAL A 202 -26.00 -15.20 0.18
CA VAL A 202 -26.56 -16.55 -0.02
C VAL A 202 -26.54 -17.31 1.30
N GLU A 203 -25.41 -17.35 2.00
CA GLU A 203 -25.30 -17.98 3.33
C GLU A 203 -26.37 -17.45 4.31
N LEU A 204 -26.52 -16.12 4.41
CA LEU A 204 -27.52 -15.51 5.30
C LEU A 204 -28.97 -15.82 4.92
N LYS A 205 -29.25 -16.04 3.63
CA LYS A 205 -30.59 -16.46 3.16
C LYS A 205 -30.86 -17.91 3.58
N GLU A 206 -29.89 -18.80 3.45
CA GLU A 206 -29.98 -20.20 3.86
C GLU A 206 -30.16 -20.34 5.38
N GLU A 207 -29.49 -19.50 6.16
CA GLU A 207 -29.62 -19.44 7.63
C GLU A 207 -30.94 -18.77 8.10
N GLY A 208 -31.74 -18.20 7.20
CA GLY A 208 -32.96 -17.46 7.54
C GLY A 208 -32.71 -16.12 8.25
N GLU A 209 -31.48 -15.60 8.15
CA GLU A 209 -31.07 -14.35 8.79
C GLU A 209 -31.18 -13.11 7.88
N CYS A 210 -31.46 -13.30 6.59
CA CYS A 210 -31.62 -12.22 5.61
C CYS A 210 -33.06 -11.68 5.58
N ARG A 211 -33.44 -10.89 6.60
CA ARG A 211 -34.78 -10.30 6.72
C ARG A 211 -35.00 -9.09 5.80
N TYR A 212 -33.94 -8.32 5.56
CA TYR A 212 -33.94 -7.10 4.74
C TYR A 212 -32.76 -7.17 3.76
N PRO A 213 -32.92 -7.84 2.61
CA PRO A 213 -31.83 -7.96 1.65
C PRO A 213 -31.35 -6.58 1.19
N PRO A 214 -30.02 -6.29 1.20
CA PRO A 214 -29.51 -5.01 0.76
C PRO A 214 -29.88 -4.72 -0.69
N ASN A 215 -30.34 -3.49 -0.97
CA ASN A 215 -30.61 -3.07 -2.33
C ASN A 215 -29.32 -2.86 -3.13
N LEU A 216 -29.43 -2.75 -4.46
CA LEU A 216 -28.26 -2.66 -5.35
C LEU A 216 -27.32 -1.49 -5.01
N GLN A 217 -27.87 -0.34 -4.62
CA GLN A 217 -27.07 0.83 -4.20
C GLN A 217 -26.29 0.53 -2.92
N GLN A 218 -26.91 -0.12 -1.93
CA GLN A 218 -26.25 -0.54 -0.69
C GLN A 218 -25.17 -1.59 -0.99
N LYS A 219 -25.45 -2.60 -1.84
CA LYS A 219 -24.45 -3.59 -2.25
C LYS A 219 -23.23 -2.91 -2.88
N PHE A 220 -23.46 -2.05 -3.87
CA PHE A 220 -22.38 -1.33 -4.55
C PHE A 220 -21.60 -0.41 -3.61
N PHE A 221 -22.29 0.30 -2.74
CA PHE A 221 -21.67 1.16 -1.73
C PHE A 221 -20.76 0.37 -0.77
N LEU A 222 -21.27 -0.75 -0.22
CA LEU A 222 -20.52 -1.63 0.68
C LEU A 222 -19.27 -2.19 -0.01
N SER A 223 -19.39 -2.66 -1.26
CA SER A 223 -18.25 -3.20 -2.02
C SER A 223 -17.19 -2.15 -2.39
N ARG A 224 -17.47 -0.86 -2.23
CA ARG A 224 -16.50 0.24 -2.42
C ARG A 224 -15.82 0.69 -1.13
N LEU A 225 -16.16 0.11 0.03
CA LEU A 225 -15.49 0.46 1.29
C LEU A 225 -14.00 0.13 1.20
N PRO A 226 -13.10 0.98 1.75
CA PRO A 226 -11.65 0.82 1.67
C PRO A 226 -11.13 -0.27 2.63
N LEU A 227 -11.59 -1.51 2.43
CA LEU A 227 -11.24 -2.68 3.22
C LEU A 227 -10.29 -3.61 2.47
N ARG A 228 -9.45 -4.32 3.21
CA ARG A 228 -8.49 -5.31 2.68
C ARG A 228 -9.00 -6.70 3.05
N LEU A 229 -9.79 -7.33 2.18
CA LEU A 229 -10.48 -8.57 2.51
C LEU A 229 -9.55 -9.78 2.67
N ASN A 230 -8.29 -9.65 2.27
CA ASN A 230 -7.23 -10.60 2.57
C ASN A 230 -6.73 -10.56 4.02
N GLU A 231 -7.17 -9.61 4.84
CA GLU A 231 -6.88 -9.57 6.29
C GLU A 231 -8.15 -9.93 7.07
N ASP A 232 -8.05 -10.93 7.94
CA ASP A 232 -9.19 -11.51 8.67
C ASP A 232 -10.05 -10.47 9.40
N SER A 233 -9.42 -9.49 10.05
CA SER A 233 -10.12 -8.42 10.77
C SER A 233 -11.03 -7.58 9.86
N HIS A 234 -10.57 -7.26 8.65
CA HIS A 234 -11.35 -6.53 7.66
C HIS A 234 -12.45 -7.41 7.05
N TYR A 235 -12.15 -8.68 6.79
CA TYR A 235 -13.12 -9.64 6.29
C TYR A 235 -14.30 -9.83 7.27
N PHE A 236 -14.01 -10.11 8.55
CA PHE A 236 -15.05 -10.26 9.57
C PHE A 236 -15.84 -8.98 9.78
N PHE A 237 -15.18 -7.82 9.77
CA PHE A 237 -15.86 -6.52 9.84
C PHE A 237 -16.79 -6.30 8.66
N PHE A 238 -16.36 -6.62 7.44
CA PHE A 238 -17.18 -6.51 6.23
C PHE A 238 -18.44 -7.41 6.33
N ARG A 239 -18.28 -8.66 6.77
CA ARG A 239 -19.41 -9.57 7.03
C ARG A 239 -20.34 -9.02 8.11
N ALA A 240 -19.80 -8.47 9.20
CA ALA A 240 -20.63 -7.89 10.26
C ALA A 240 -21.49 -6.72 9.73
N LEU A 241 -20.93 -5.87 8.86
CA LEU A 241 -21.68 -4.81 8.18
C LEU A 241 -22.80 -5.38 7.29
N ILE A 242 -22.48 -6.35 6.43
CA ILE A 242 -23.47 -7.00 5.56
C ILE A 242 -24.60 -7.62 6.38
N ARG A 243 -24.26 -8.36 7.45
CA ARG A 243 -25.24 -8.98 8.35
C ARG A 243 -26.13 -7.95 9.03
N SER A 244 -25.57 -6.81 9.44
CA SER A 244 -26.35 -5.72 10.03
C SER A 244 -27.39 -5.20 9.04
N PHE A 245 -26.98 -4.86 7.82
CA PHE A 245 -27.93 -4.45 6.78
C PHE A 245 -28.97 -5.54 6.50
N ALA A 246 -28.55 -6.79 6.35
CA ALA A 246 -29.43 -7.93 6.09
C ALA A 246 -30.45 -8.20 7.22
N LYS A 247 -30.11 -7.91 8.48
CA LYS A 247 -30.98 -8.17 9.64
C LYS A 247 -31.86 -7.00 10.05
N THR A 248 -31.34 -5.77 9.97
CA THR A 248 -32.00 -4.58 10.54
C THR A 248 -32.24 -3.47 9.53
N ASN A 249 -31.76 -3.60 8.29
CA ASN A 249 -31.71 -2.54 7.27
C ASN A 249 -30.95 -1.28 7.74
N LEU A 250 -30.10 -1.42 8.75
CA LEU A 250 -29.30 -0.35 9.32
C LEU A 250 -27.84 -0.82 9.39
N HIS A 251 -26.91 0.10 9.15
CA HIS A 251 -25.50 -0.18 9.38
C HIS A 251 -25.21 -0.24 10.89
N LEU A 252 -24.17 -0.99 11.27
CA LEU A 252 -23.71 -1.06 12.66
C LEU A 252 -23.38 0.35 13.16
N ARG A 253 -23.77 0.70 14.39
CA ARG A 253 -23.32 1.95 15.06
C ARG A 253 -21.84 1.87 15.43
N PRO A 254 -21.13 3.00 15.65
CA PRO A 254 -19.68 2.96 15.87
C PRO A 254 -19.30 2.11 17.07
N ARG A 255 -20.08 2.21 18.16
CA ARG A 255 -19.87 1.43 19.38
C ARG A 255 -19.95 -0.08 19.13
N ASP A 256 -20.91 -0.52 18.33
CA ASP A 256 -21.16 -1.94 18.05
C ASP A 256 -20.14 -2.46 17.01
N ALA A 257 -19.78 -1.62 16.03
CA ALA A 257 -18.76 -1.88 15.02
C ALA A 257 -17.34 -1.99 15.61
N PHE A 258 -17.04 -1.20 16.64
CA PHE A 258 -15.72 -1.14 17.26
C PHE A 258 -15.61 -1.93 18.57
N GLU A 259 -16.68 -2.56 19.06
CA GLU A 259 -16.61 -3.43 20.26
C GLU A 259 -15.55 -4.53 20.10
N TYR A 260 -15.35 -5.02 18.88
CA TYR A 260 -14.30 -5.98 18.54
C TYR A 260 -12.88 -5.39 18.57
N LEU A 261 -12.73 -4.07 18.44
CA LEU A 261 -11.44 -3.35 18.47
C LEU A 261 -11.04 -2.91 19.88
N ASP A 262 -12.01 -2.72 20.78
CA ASP A 262 -11.73 -2.32 22.16
C ASP A 262 -11.12 -3.45 22.99
N ARG A 263 -11.27 -4.71 22.53
CA ARG A 263 -10.75 -5.91 23.21
C ARG A 263 -9.38 -6.37 22.70
N VAL A 264 -8.79 -5.67 21.73
CA VAL A 264 -7.49 -6.02 21.17
C VAL A 264 -6.41 -5.25 21.92
N ASP A 265 -5.51 -5.96 22.59
CA ASP A 265 -4.28 -5.35 23.10
C ASP A 265 -3.43 -4.89 21.91
N ARG A 266 -3.49 -3.59 21.62
CA ARG A 266 -2.73 -2.93 20.54
C ARG A 266 -1.26 -2.81 20.93
N VAL A 267 -0.56 -3.93 20.97
CA VAL A 267 0.86 -4.02 21.36
C VAL A 267 1.77 -3.74 20.16
N ASP A 268 1.30 -4.00 18.95
CA ASP A 268 2.08 -3.94 17.72
C ASP A 268 1.53 -2.92 16.72
N LEU A 269 2.44 -2.35 15.94
CA LEU A 269 2.13 -1.33 14.95
C LEU A 269 1.22 -1.86 13.82
N LYS A 270 1.29 -3.17 13.51
CA LYS A 270 0.44 -3.78 12.46
C LYS A 270 -1.04 -3.70 12.86
N THR A 271 -1.36 -4.01 14.11
CA THR A 271 -2.74 -3.91 14.61
C THR A 271 -3.27 -2.49 14.46
N CYS A 272 -2.54 -1.46 14.89
CA CYS A 272 -2.98 -0.08 14.72
C CYS A 272 -3.23 0.30 13.24
N GLU A 273 -2.42 -0.21 12.30
CA GLU A 273 -2.60 0.03 10.87
C GLU A 273 -3.86 -0.63 10.30
N LEU A 274 -4.17 -1.86 10.73
CA LEU A 274 -5.37 -2.61 10.33
C LEU A 274 -6.63 -1.95 10.89
N GLU A 275 -6.65 -1.66 12.19
CA GLU A 275 -7.80 -1.01 12.84
C GLU A 275 -8.10 0.36 12.22
N ARG A 276 -7.05 1.12 11.85
CA ARG A 276 -7.24 2.39 11.15
C ARG A 276 -7.96 2.21 9.81
N GLY A 277 -7.72 1.10 9.11
CA GLY A 277 -8.46 0.74 7.90
C GLY A 277 -9.95 0.57 8.17
N LEU A 278 -10.32 -0.13 9.25
CA LEU A 278 -11.72 -0.29 9.69
C LEU A 278 -12.35 1.04 10.06
N VAL A 279 -11.65 1.86 10.85
CA VAL A 279 -12.10 3.20 11.25
C VAL A 279 -12.30 4.10 10.02
N THR A 280 -11.41 4.00 9.03
CA THR A 280 -11.55 4.73 7.77
C THR A 280 -12.77 4.26 6.98
N ALA A 281 -13.02 2.95 6.88
CA ALA A 281 -14.22 2.43 6.24
C ALA A 281 -15.49 2.89 6.98
N TYR A 282 -15.46 2.92 8.31
CA TYR A 282 -16.57 3.40 9.12
C TYR A 282 -16.84 4.91 8.96
N LEU A 283 -15.78 5.73 8.80
CA LEU A 283 -15.96 7.15 8.46
C LEU A 283 -16.70 7.37 7.14
N HIS A 284 -16.63 6.42 6.18
CA HIS A 284 -17.42 6.49 4.95
C HIS A 284 -18.89 6.14 5.21
N LEU A 285 -19.17 5.31 6.22
CA LEU A 285 -20.52 4.93 6.64
C LEU A 285 -21.19 5.98 7.54
N SER A 286 -20.41 6.78 8.27
CA SER A 286 -20.93 7.72 9.28
C SER A 286 -21.86 8.76 8.65
N LEU A 287 -23.15 8.69 8.95
CA LEU A 287 -24.17 9.56 8.34
C LEU A 287 -24.48 10.79 9.19
N ASN A 288 -24.20 10.75 10.50
CA ASN A 288 -24.43 11.86 11.42
C ASN A 288 -23.13 12.41 12.02
N GLU A 289 -23.22 13.63 12.57
CA GLU A 289 -22.06 14.37 13.07
C GLU A 289 -21.47 13.74 14.34
N GLU A 290 -22.31 13.15 15.20
CA GLU A 290 -21.90 12.52 16.46
C GLU A 290 -21.07 11.24 16.21
N GLU A 291 -21.56 10.35 15.34
CA GLU A 291 -20.85 9.14 14.91
C GLU A 291 -19.51 9.50 14.25
N ARG A 292 -19.53 10.54 13.40
CA ARG A 292 -18.33 11.03 12.75
C ARG A 292 -17.33 11.58 13.76
N ALA A 293 -17.77 12.37 14.74
CA ALA A 293 -16.90 12.91 15.78
C ALA A 293 -16.26 11.80 16.64
N HIS A 294 -17.06 10.82 17.06
CA HIS A 294 -16.58 9.65 17.80
C HIS A 294 -15.53 8.87 17.01
N THR A 295 -15.82 8.60 15.73
CA THR A 295 -14.91 7.85 14.85
C THR A 295 -13.62 8.62 14.57
N ILE A 296 -13.68 9.95 14.44
CA ILE A 296 -12.49 10.81 14.31
C ILE A 296 -11.63 10.75 15.57
N SER A 297 -12.24 10.83 16.76
CA SER A 297 -11.52 10.73 18.03
C SER A 297 -10.74 9.42 18.15
N PHE A 298 -11.38 8.31 17.78
CA PHE A 298 -10.74 6.99 17.77
C PHE A 298 -9.58 6.91 16.77
N ARG A 299 -9.73 7.50 15.57
CA ARG A 299 -8.64 7.62 14.60
C ARG A 299 -7.44 8.40 15.18
N GLN A 300 -7.69 9.50 15.88
CA GLN A 300 -6.63 10.31 16.50
C GLN A 300 -5.90 9.55 17.61
N ASP A 301 -6.58 8.67 18.35
CA ASP A 301 -5.93 7.79 19.33
C ASP A 301 -5.01 6.76 18.65
N LEU A 302 -5.48 6.12 17.58
CA LEU A 302 -4.65 5.20 16.78
C LEU A 302 -3.41 5.88 16.18
N ASP A 303 -3.55 7.13 15.72
CA ASP A 303 -2.44 7.90 15.18
C ASP A 303 -1.38 8.21 16.26
N ARG A 304 -1.81 8.66 17.45
CA ARG A 304 -0.92 8.89 18.60
C ARG A 304 -0.19 7.61 19.03
N ARG A 305 -0.90 6.49 19.05
CA ARG A 305 -0.32 5.19 19.43
C ARG A 305 0.66 4.67 18.38
N SER A 306 0.34 4.82 17.10
CA SER A 306 1.24 4.47 15.99
C SER A 306 2.55 5.25 16.08
N GLU A 307 2.47 6.55 16.39
CA GLU A 307 3.65 7.37 16.61
C GLU A 307 4.49 6.91 17.82
N MET A 308 3.85 6.60 18.94
CA MET A 308 4.53 6.06 20.13
C MET A 308 5.23 4.71 19.84
N LEU A 309 4.58 3.80 19.11
CA LEU A 309 5.16 2.50 18.76
C LEU A 309 6.36 2.66 17.81
N LEU A 310 6.27 3.61 16.88
CA LEU A 310 7.38 3.95 15.99
C LEU A 310 8.58 4.54 16.74
N SER A 311 8.36 5.39 17.73
CA SER A 311 9.44 5.99 18.52
C SER A 311 10.12 4.96 19.44
N GLN A 312 9.35 4.00 19.97
CA GLN A 312 9.88 2.89 20.79
C GLN A 312 10.59 1.78 19.99
N GLY A 313 10.50 1.80 18.66
CA GLY A 313 11.08 0.75 17.80
C GLY A 313 10.33 -0.57 17.80
N LYS A 314 9.12 -0.64 18.38
CA LYS A 314 8.29 -1.86 18.53
C LYS A 314 7.53 -2.26 17.26
N GLY A 315 8.14 -2.07 16.09
CA GLY A 315 7.52 -2.35 14.78
C GLY A 315 8.09 -3.54 14.03
N ALA A 316 9.36 -3.89 14.27
CA ALA A 316 10.04 -5.00 13.61
C ALA A 316 9.79 -6.30 14.38
N LYS A 317 9.59 -7.42 13.67
CA LYS A 317 9.52 -8.74 14.31
C LYS A 317 10.90 -9.10 14.86
N GLU A 318 10.97 -9.64 16.09
CA GLU A 318 12.24 -10.12 16.67
C GLU A 318 12.93 -11.19 15.80
N SER A 319 12.17 -11.90 14.96
CA SER A 319 12.67 -12.94 14.06
C SER A 319 13.31 -12.41 12.76
N ASP A 320 13.19 -11.12 12.45
CA ASP A 320 13.83 -10.57 11.26
C ASP A 320 15.33 -10.45 11.48
N LYS A 321 16.13 -11.17 10.67
CA LYS A 321 17.59 -10.97 10.63
C LYS A 321 17.88 -9.50 10.31
N ILE A 322 18.32 -8.73 11.31
CA ILE A 322 18.75 -7.33 11.14
C ILE A 322 20.13 -7.35 10.50
N ALA A 323 20.16 -7.35 9.17
CA ALA A 323 21.37 -7.33 8.36
C ALA A 323 21.17 -6.48 7.11
N TRP A 324 22.29 -6.10 6.49
CA TRP A 324 22.30 -5.46 5.18
C TRP A 324 21.67 -6.37 4.11
N PRO A 325 21.08 -5.79 3.04
CA PRO A 325 20.56 -6.58 1.92
C PRO A 325 21.64 -7.51 1.36
N SER A 326 21.28 -8.76 1.06
CA SER A 326 22.20 -9.68 0.39
C SER A 326 22.43 -9.22 -1.05
N ILE A 327 23.69 -9.28 -1.50
CA ILE A 327 24.08 -9.00 -2.88
C ILE A 327 24.24 -10.34 -3.62
N CYS A 328 23.69 -10.44 -4.83
CA CYS A 328 23.87 -11.63 -5.66
C CYS A 328 25.33 -11.75 -6.13
N GLU A 329 25.98 -12.89 -5.86
CA GLU A 329 27.37 -13.15 -6.28
C GLU A 329 27.54 -13.16 -7.81
N LYS A 330 26.47 -13.50 -8.57
CA LYS A 330 26.53 -13.64 -10.04
C LYS A 330 26.26 -12.34 -10.79
N CYS A 331 25.27 -11.55 -10.38
CA CYS A 331 24.89 -10.32 -11.09
C CYS A 331 25.13 -9.03 -10.31
N GLY A 332 25.56 -9.11 -9.04
CA GLY A 332 25.85 -7.94 -8.21
C GLY A 332 24.62 -7.12 -7.80
N ARG A 333 23.40 -7.56 -8.11
CA ARG A 333 22.15 -6.86 -7.70
C ARG A 333 21.84 -7.09 -6.23
N SER A 334 21.28 -6.07 -5.58
CA SER A 334 20.70 -6.19 -4.25
C SER A 334 19.41 -7.00 -4.29
N MET A 335 19.27 -7.96 -3.36
CA MET A 335 18.07 -8.77 -3.19
C MET A 335 17.12 -8.21 -2.14
N GLY A 336 17.43 -7.04 -1.56
CA GLY A 336 16.55 -6.28 -0.67
C GLY A 336 16.37 -6.81 0.75
N LYS A 337 16.29 -8.14 0.90
CA LYS A 337 16.28 -8.83 2.19
C LYS A 337 17.57 -9.63 2.38
N PRO A 338 18.02 -9.84 3.63
CA PRO A 338 19.07 -10.81 3.91
C PRO A 338 18.49 -12.21 3.69
N ILE A 339 18.91 -12.86 2.61
CA ILE A 339 18.49 -14.21 2.24
C ILE A 339 19.69 -15.14 2.43
N ASN A 340 19.43 -16.40 2.82
CA ASN A 340 20.46 -17.43 2.96
C ASN A 340 21.01 -17.93 1.60
N PHE A 341 20.53 -17.40 0.47
CA PHE A 341 20.95 -17.79 -0.88
C PHE A 341 22.01 -16.82 -1.41
N LYS A 342 23.02 -17.38 -2.10
CA LYS A 342 24.12 -16.61 -2.73
C LYS A 342 23.74 -15.95 -4.07
N VAL A 343 22.66 -16.43 -4.71
CA VAL A 343 22.28 -16.07 -6.07
C VAL A 343 20.81 -15.65 -6.12
N CYS A 344 20.49 -14.61 -6.91
CA CYS A 344 19.12 -14.12 -7.06
C CYS A 344 18.26 -15.06 -7.92
N ARG A 345 16.93 -14.95 -7.81
CA ARG A 345 15.96 -15.82 -8.51
C ARG A 345 16.18 -15.84 -10.03
N ALA A 346 16.40 -14.68 -10.64
CA ALA A 346 16.64 -14.57 -12.09
C ALA A 346 17.94 -15.26 -12.54
N CYS A 347 19.00 -15.13 -11.75
CA CYS A 347 20.27 -15.79 -12.01
C CYS A 347 20.21 -17.30 -11.84
N PHE A 348 19.40 -17.77 -10.88
CA PHE A 348 19.13 -19.19 -10.62
C PHE A 348 18.28 -19.83 -11.72
N THR A 349 17.23 -19.14 -12.19
CA THR A 349 16.43 -19.64 -13.33
C THR A 349 17.26 -19.70 -14.60
N ASN A 350 18.08 -18.69 -14.89
CA ASN A 350 18.93 -18.69 -16.07
C ASN A 350 20.03 -19.75 -16.05
N SER A 351 20.51 -20.22 -14.89
CA SER A 351 21.41 -21.38 -14.83
C SER A 351 20.70 -22.68 -15.21
N ARG A 352 19.47 -22.90 -14.72
CA ARG A 352 18.69 -24.12 -15.08
C ARG A 352 18.40 -24.23 -16.57
N PHE A 353 18.13 -23.11 -17.25
CA PHE A 353 17.88 -23.13 -18.70
C PHE A 353 19.14 -23.36 -19.54
N ARG A 354 20.34 -23.07 -19.01
CA ARG A 354 21.60 -23.41 -19.69
C ARG A 354 21.99 -24.87 -19.48
N ASP A 355 21.69 -25.43 -18.31
CA ASP A 355 21.98 -26.84 -18.01
C ASP A 355 20.95 -27.81 -18.63
N GLY A 356 19.79 -27.32 -19.08
CA GLY A 356 18.75 -28.11 -19.78
C GLY A 356 18.74 -27.98 -21.31
N ALA A 357 19.71 -27.27 -21.91
CA ALA A 357 19.87 -27.15 -23.36
C ALA A 357 21.01 -28.04 -23.91
N GLY A 358 21.44 -29.04 -23.12
CA GLY A 358 22.24 -30.17 -23.57
C GLY A 358 21.43 -31.44 -23.35
N GLU A 359 21.19 -32.16 -24.45
CA GLU A 359 20.54 -33.48 -24.53
C GLU A 359 19.04 -33.49 -24.18
N TYR A 360 18.18 -33.38 -25.21
CA TYR A 360 17.48 -34.50 -25.85
C TYR A 360 16.96 -34.10 -27.24
#